data_AF-A0A6V8PPX0-F1
#
_entry.id   AF-A0A6V8PPX0-F1
#
_cell.length_a   1.000
_cell.length_b   1.000
_cell.length_c   1.000
_cell.angle_alpha   90.00
_cell.angle_beta   90.00
_cell.angle_gamma   90.00
#
_symmetry.space_group_name_H-M   'P 1'
#
loop_
_entity.id
_entity.type
_entity.pdbx_description
1 polymer ?
#
loop_
_entity_poly.entity_id
_entity_poly.type
_entity_poly.pdbx_seq_one_letter_code
_entity_poly.pdbx_strand_id
1 'polypeptide(L)' 'AGVKTPRPMTHDLISSIFKKMGIVAHKIVVDGLIDNTFYDTILLEHRGRKYQISSRPSDAIAIVEGKESVSQMCSFILQ' A
#
# COMPACT_ATOMS: atom_id res chain seq x y z
N ALA A 1 4.47 15.00 4.71
CA ALA A 1 5.28 15.40 3.54
C ALA A 1 6.68 14.83 3.74
N GLY A 2 7.15 13.97 2.84
CA GLY A 2 8.38 13.19 3.01
C GLY A 2 9.65 14.03 2.92
N VAL A 3 10.66 13.68 3.72
CA VAL A 3 12.00 14.27 3.68
C VAL A 3 12.61 13.99 2.30
N LYS A 4 13.04 15.02 1.58
CA LYS A 4 13.73 14.85 0.29
C LYS A 4 15.13 14.29 0.54
N THR A 5 15.32 13.03 0.22
CA THR A 5 16.61 12.36 0.22
C THR A 5 17.24 12.41 -1.18
N PRO A 6 18.58 12.47 -1.30
CA PRO A 6 19.27 12.52 -2.60
C PRO A 6 19.15 11.21 -3.41
N ARG A 7 18.65 10.14 -2.78
CA ARG A 7 18.33 8.84 -3.40
C ARG A 7 16.93 8.41 -2.95
N PRO A 8 16.18 7.66 -3.78
CA PRO A 8 14.85 7.18 -3.39
C PRO A 8 14.95 6.24 -2.17
N MET A 9 14.03 6.40 -1.23
CA MET A 9 13.85 5.46 -0.12
C MET A 9 13.17 4.19 -0.63
N THR A 10 13.13 3.13 0.19
CA THR A 10 12.61 1.81 -0.22
C THR A 10 11.20 1.89 -0.81
N HIS A 11 10.30 2.64 -0.20
CA HIS A 11 8.93 2.80 -0.70
C HIS A 11 8.88 3.60 -2.01
N ASP A 12 9.70 4.65 -2.15
CA ASP A 12 9.83 5.41 -3.40
C ASP A 12 10.37 4.53 -4.54
N LEU A 13 11.30 3.64 -4.23
CA LEU A 13 11.85 2.67 -5.18
C LEU A 13 10.77 1.70 -5.66
N ILE A 14 10.00 1.12 -4.74
CA ILE A 14 8.90 0.18 -5.07
C ILE A 14 7.85 0.89 -5.93
N SER A 15 7.41 2.08 -5.53
CA SER A 15 6.46 2.89 -6.30
C SER A 15 7.00 3.24 -7.70
N SER A 16 8.30 3.51 -7.82
CA SER A 16 8.94 3.74 -9.11
C SER A 16 8.99 2.49 -9.99
N ILE A 17 9.21 1.30 -9.40
CA ILE A 17 9.17 0.02 -10.10
C ILE A 17 7.75 -0.23 -10.63
N PHE A 18 6.72 -0.05 -9.79
CA PHE A 18 5.32 -0.22 -10.20
C PHE A 18 4.96 0.72 -11.35
N LYS A 19 5.30 2.01 -11.23
CA LYS A 19 5.09 3.00 -12.30
C LYS A 19 5.77 2.59 -13.60
N LYS A 20 7.05 2.17 -13.57
CA LYS A 20 7.79 1.73 -14.76
C LYS A 20 7.24 0.45 -15.39
N MET A 21 6.68 -0.44 -14.58
CA MET A 21 6.08 -1.70 -15.04
C MET A 21 4.62 -1.52 -15.47
N GLY A 22 4.03 -0.34 -15.33
CA GLY A 22 2.59 -0.13 -15.59
C GLY A 22 1.71 -0.93 -14.63
N ILE A 23 2.12 -0.99 -13.36
CA ILE A 23 1.35 -1.57 -12.26
C ILE A 23 0.64 -0.43 -11.53
N VAL A 24 -0.66 -0.57 -11.33
CA VAL A 24 -1.48 0.38 -10.59
C VAL A 24 -1.85 -0.24 -9.24
N ALA A 25 -1.56 0.46 -8.15
CA ALA A 25 -2.01 0.07 -6.81
C ALA A 25 -3.32 0.80 -6.49
N HIS A 26 -4.42 0.06 -6.44
CA HIS A 26 -5.77 0.64 -6.41
C HIS A 26 -6.25 1.01 -5.00
N LYS A 27 -6.20 0.04 -4.09
CA LYS A 27 -6.69 0.21 -2.72
C LYS A 27 -6.05 -0.80 -1.78
N ILE A 28 -6.16 -0.50 -0.50
CA ILE A 28 -5.79 -1.36 0.60
C ILE A 28 -7.08 -1.94 1.17
N VAL A 29 -7.08 -3.24 1.46
CA VAL A 29 -8.14 -3.92 2.19
C VAL A 29 -7.54 -4.35 3.51
N VAL A 30 -8.14 -3.94 4.63
CA VAL A 30 -7.73 -4.43 5.94
C VAL A 30 -8.44 -5.75 6.20
N ASP A 31 -7.67 -6.83 6.31
CA ASP A 31 -8.19 -8.18 6.44
C ASP A 31 -8.56 -8.50 7.91
N GLY A 32 -7.81 -7.93 8.87
CA GLY A 32 -8.14 -8.03 10.28
C GLY A 32 -6.93 -8.07 11.22
N LEU A 33 -7.23 -8.33 12.49
CA LEU A 33 -6.24 -8.53 13.56
C LEU A 33 -6.23 -10.02 13.93
N ILE A 34 -5.10 -10.69 13.72
CA ILE A 34 -4.88 -12.09 14.11
C ILE A 34 -3.66 -12.11 15.02
N ASP A 35 -3.80 -12.65 16.23
CA ASP A 35 -2.71 -12.74 17.21
C ASP A 35 -1.97 -11.40 17.42
N ASN A 36 -2.73 -10.31 17.61
CA ASN A 36 -2.24 -8.94 17.73
C ASN A 36 -1.42 -8.42 16.53
N THR A 37 -1.57 -9.06 15.37
CA THR A 37 -0.91 -8.67 14.12
C THR A 37 -1.95 -8.25 13.10
N PHE A 38 -1.84 -7.01 12.61
CA PHE A 38 -2.71 -6.49 11.54
C PHE A 38 -2.24 -7.00 10.17
N TYR A 39 -3.20 -7.46 9.38
CA TYR A 39 -2.98 -7.91 8.00
C TYR A 39 -3.77 -7.04 7.04
N ASP A 40 -3.08 -6.55 6.01
CA ASP A 40 -3.67 -5.81 4.91
C ASP A 40 -3.37 -6.50 3.58
N THR A 41 -4.25 -6.32 2.62
CA THR A 41 -4.06 -6.74 1.25
C THR A 41 -4.03 -5.53 0.33
N ILE A 42 -2.95 -5.41 -0.45
CA ILE A 42 -2.83 -4.41 -1.52
C ILE A 42 -3.41 -5.02 -2.80
N LEU A 43 -4.40 -4.35 -3.40
CA LEU A 43 -4.92 -4.71 -4.71
C LEU A 43 -4.13 -4.01 -5.81
N LEU A 44 -3.43 -4.78 -6.62
CA LEU A 44 -2.66 -4.31 -7.77
C LEU A 44 -3.36 -4.69 -9.08
N GLU A 45 -3.17 -3.87 -10.10
CA GLU A 45 -3.53 -4.20 -11.48
C GLU A 45 -2.33 -4.07 -12.40
N HIS A 46 -2.14 -5.07 -13.26
CA HIS A 46 -1.11 -5.06 -14.29
C HIS A 46 -1.63 -5.75 -15.54
N ARG A 47 -1.63 -5.04 -16.68
CA ARG A 47 -2.10 -5.56 -17.98
C ARG A 47 -3.50 -6.19 -17.91
N GLY A 48 -4.43 -5.51 -17.23
CA GLY A 48 -5.82 -5.96 -17.04
C GLY A 48 -5.99 -7.14 -16.07
N ARG A 49 -4.91 -7.64 -15.45
CA ARG A 49 -4.96 -8.68 -14.42
C ARG A 49 -4.86 -8.04 -13.04
N LYS A 50 -5.66 -8.55 -12.11
CA LYS A 50 -5.66 -8.13 -10.70
C LYS A 50 -4.80 -9.09 -9.88
N TYR A 51 -4.04 -8.52 -8.94
CA TYR A 51 -3.21 -9.25 -8.00
C TYR A 51 -3.52 -8.78 -6.59
N GLN A 52 -3.42 -9.69 -5.63
CA GLN A 52 -3.61 -9.42 -4.21
C GLN A 52 -2.30 -9.75 -3.51
N ILE A 53 -1.75 -8.78 -2.78
CA ILE A 53 -0.48 -8.96 -2.06
C ILE A 53 -0.71 -8.65 -0.59
N SER A 54 -0.45 -9.63 0.27
CA SER A 54 -0.43 -9.42 1.72
C SER A 54 0.69 -8.45 2.10
N SER A 55 0.35 -7.50 2.97
CA SER A 55 1.20 -6.41 3.42
C SER A 55 0.87 -6.09 4.87
N ARG A 56 1.81 -5.44 5.56
CA ARG A 56 1.49 -4.73 6.80
C ARG A 56 0.78 -3.41 6.47
N PRO A 57 -0.02 -2.86 7.38
CA PRO A 57 -0.68 -1.56 7.21
C PRO A 57 0.29 -0.43 6.85
N SER A 58 1.43 -0.34 7.54
CA SER A 58 2.43 0.72 7.29
C SER A 58 3.02 0.68 5.88
N ASP A 59 3.27 -0.52 5.35
CA ASP A 59 3.85 -0.71 4.02
C ASP A 59 2.82 -0.37 2.93
N ALA A 60 1.56 -0.76 3.15
CA ALA A 60 0.46 -0.50 2.23
C ALA A 60 0.21 1.01 2.07
N ILE A 61 0.22 1.78 3.16
CA ILE A 61 0.13 3.26 3.13
C ILE A 61 1.28 3.87 2.33
N ALA A 62 2.49 3.35 2.50
CA ALA A 62 3.67 3.93 1.88
C ALA A 62 3.74 3.66 0.36
N ILE A 63 3.11 2.60 -0.11
CA ILE A 63 3.08 2.20 -1.53
C ILE A 63 1.85 2.77 -2.25
N VAL A 64 0.68 2.80 -1.60
CA VAL A 64 -0.57 3.27 -2.20
C VAL A 64 -0.72 4.78 -1.96
N GLU A 65 -0.47 5.58 -3.00
CA GLU A 65 -0.67 7.02 -2.96
C GLU A 65 -2.18 7.34 -3.07
N GLY A 66 -2.85 7.70 -1.97
CA GLY A 66 -4.24 8.14 -2.00
C GLY A 66 -4.87 8.37 -0.62
N LYS A 67 -5.56 9.51 -0.44
CA LYS A 67 -6.17 9.89 0.85
C LYS A 67 -7.28 8.93 1.31
N GLU A 68 -8.02 8.34 0.37
CA GLU A 68 -9.12 7.42 0.69
C GLU A 68 -8.63 6.10 1.31
N SER A 69 -7.56 5.52 0.75
CA SER A 69 -6.95 4.27 1.25
C SER A 69 -6.48 4.41 2.70
N VAL A 70 -5.89 5.56 3.06
CA VAL A 70 -5.43 5.84 4.42
C VAL A 70 -6.59 6.01 5.39
N SER A 71 -7.66 6.69 4.96
CA SER A 71 -8.85 6.95 5.80
C SER A 71 -9.57 5.65 6.18
N GLN A 72 -9.71 4.72 5.22
CA GLN A 72 -10.32 3.41 5.46
C GLN A 72 -9.52 2.57 6.44
N MET A 73 -8.20 2.56 6.31
CA MET A 73 -7.30 1.81 7.18
C MET A 73 -7.29 2.37 8.62
N CYS A 74 -7.20 3.70 8.78
CA CYS A 74 -7.29 4.34 10.11
C CYS A 74 -8.64 4.07 10.80
N SER A 75 -9.74 4.07 10.05
CA SER A 75 -11.07 3.78 10.61
C SER A 75 -11.16 2.35 11.15
N PHE A 76 -10.45 1.40 10.53
CA PHE A 76 -10.42 0.01 10.99
C PHE A 76 -9.54 -0.18 12.23
N ILE A 77 -8.36 0.45 12.27
CA ILE A 77 -7.40 0.29 13.38
C ILE A 77 -7.86 0.98 14.68
N LEU A 78 -8.68 2.03 14.57
CA LEU A 78 -9.18 2.80 15.71
C LEU A 78 -10.50 2.28 16.31
N GLN A 79 -11.05 1.19 15.78
CA GLN A 79 -12.20 0.46 16.35
C GLN A 79 -11.74 -0.63 17.31
#